data_AF-A0A2G9P082-F1
#
_entry.id   AF-A0A2G9P082-F1
#
_cell.length_a   1.000
_cell.length_b   1.000
_cell.length_c   1.000
_cell.angle_alpha   90.00
_cell.angle_beta   90.00
_cell.angle_gamma   90.00
#
_symmetry.space_group_name_H-M   'P 1'
#
loop_
_entity.id
_entity.type
_entity.pdbx_description
1 polymer ?
#
loop_
_entity_poly.entity_id
_entity_poly.type
_entity_poly.pdbx_seq_one_letter_code
_entity_poly.pdbx_strand_id
1 'polypeptide(L)'
;MKSQIISIEGKKIKDIELPKVFSSKIREDILKKTFESEQIAHPYGPSFVAGRQHSASGIIRHIRHKWKSGYGRGMSRIPRKIHWRRGTQFYWIGAEVSGTRGGRRAHGPRPEGTVQIRKINKKERKLAIFSAIAATASSDKVIGRYNRIDEIKEVALPVIVESKISELKTKELINALDKILGKLSIQKEKNYRSGKGKLRNRKYKNS
;
A
#
# COMPACT_ATOMS: atom_id res chain seq x y z
N MET A 1 33.41 6.25 -13.43
CA MET A 1 32.65 7.46 -13.79
C MET A 1 33.10 8.59 -12.88
N LYS A 2 33.21 9.83 -13.35
CA LYS A 2 33.56 11.00 -12.53
C LYS A 2 32.31 11.87 -12.34
N SER A 3 32.17 12.46 -11.16
CA SER A 3 31.07 13.38 -10.82
C SER A 3 31.60 14.63 -10.14
N GLN A 4 30.93 15.75 -10.35
CA GLN A 4 31.28 17.04 -9.78
C GLN A 4 30.67 17.21 -8.38
N ILE A 5 31.47 17.69 -7.43
CA ILE A 5 30.99 18.21 -6.15
C ILE A 5 30.49 19.64 -6.35
N ILE A 6 29.28 19.91 -5.88
CA ILE A 6 28.64 21.21 -5.94
C ILE A 6 28.64 21.85 -4.54
N SER A 7 28.96 23.14 -4.48
CA SER A 7 28.89 23.97 -3.28
C SER A 7 27.43 24.37 -2.97
N ILE A 8 27.19 24.88 -1.76
CA ILE A 8 25.90 25.46 -1.33
C ILE A 8 25.41 26.56 -2.29
N GLU A 9 26.33 27.23 -2.99
CA GLU A 9 26.02 28.27 -3.98
C GLU A 9 25.75 27.75 -5.40
N GLY A 10 25.83 26.44 -5.66
CA GLY A 10 25.68 25.86 -7.01
C GLY A 10 26.97 25.84 -7.83
N LYS A 11 28.12 26.25 -7.26
CA LYS A 11 29.42 26.25 -7.94
C LYS A 11 30.12 24.89 -7.86
N LYS A 12 30.83 24.53 -8.92
CA LYS A 12 31.65 23.30 -8.98
C LYS A 12 32.91 23.48 -8.14
N ILE A 13 33.14 22.59 -7.17
CA ILE A 13 34.33 22.62 -6.30
C ILE A 13 35.41 21.68 -6.83
N LYS A 14 35.07 20.40 -7.01
CA LYS A 14 36.05 19.34 -7.29
C LYS A 14 35.39 18.14 -7.98
N ASP A 15 36.17 17.41 -8.77
CA ASP A 15 35.75 16.13 -9.34
C ASP A 15 36.09 14.95 -8.40
N ILE A 16 35.15 14.02 -8.24
CA ILE A 16 35.30 12.78 -7.49
C ILE A 16 35.07 11.58 -8.41
N GLU A 17 35.84 10.51 -8.17
CA GLU A 17 35.60 9.21 -8.79
C GLU A 17 34.44 8.48 -8.10
N LEU A 18 33.42 8.12 -8.89
CA LEU A 18 32.26 7.41 -8.39
C LEU A 18 32.59 5.95 -8.05
N PRO A 19 32.03 5.41 -6.96
CA PRO A 19 32.13 3.99 -6.63
C PRO A 19 31.64 3.07 -7.75
N LYS A 20 32.18 1.84 -7.79
CA LYS A 20 31.81 0.78 -8.77
C LYS A 20 30.31 0.46 -8.81
N VAL A 21 29.55 0.79 -7.75
CA VAL A 21 28.10 0.55 -7.65
C VAL A 21 27.32 1.27 -8.76
N PHE A 22 27.74 2.47 -9.15
CA PHE A 22 27.08 3.26 -10.19
C PHE A 22 27.22 2.68 -11.60
N SER A 23 28.23 1.84 -11.83
CA SER A 23 28.44 1.14 -13.10
C SER A 23 27.82 -0.26 -13.13
N SER A 24 27.04 -0.62 -12.11
CA SER A 24 26.37 -1.93 -12.08
C SER A 24 25.22 -2.01 -13.09
N LYS A 25 24.96 -3.21 -13.60
CA LYS A 25 23.88 -3.46 -14.56
C LYS A 25 22.52 -3.26 -13.90
N ILE A 26 21.69 -2.40 -14.47
CA ILE A 26 20.33 -2.16 -14.00
C ILE A 26 19.45 -3.37 -14.35
N ARG A 27 18.92 -4.03 -13.32
CA ARG A 27 18.04 -5.20 -13.44
C ARG A 27 16.62 -4.89 -12.93
N GLU A 28 15.73 -4.58 -13.86
CA GLU A 28 14.33 -4.20 -13.55
C GLU A 28 13.50 -5.37 -13.01
N ASP A 29 13.78 -6.59 -13.45
CA ASP A 29 13.16 -7.83 -12.98
C ASP A 29 13.32 -8.01 -11.46
N ILE A 30 14.55 -7.88 -10.98
CA ILE A 30 14.88 -8.00 -9.56
C ILE A 30 14.32 -6.81 -8.78
N LEU A 31 14.43 -5.59 -9.30
CA LEU A 31 13.86 -4.39 -8.66
C LEU A 31 12.36 -4.51 -8.43
N LYS A 32 11.60 -4.98 -9.43
CA LYS A 32 10.17 -5.18 -9.30
C LYS A 32 9.85 -6.26 -8.27
N LYS A 33 10.55 -7.40 -8.33
CA LYS A 33 10.40 -8.50 -7.38
C LYS A 33 10.67 -8.05 -5.94
N THR A 34 11.72 -7.26 -5.73
CA THR A 34 12.09 -6.76 -4.39
C THR A 34 11.10 -5.74 -3.90
N PHE A 35 10.66 -4.81 -4.76
CA PHE A 35 9.66 -3.80 -4.42
C PHE A 35 8.33 -4.45 -4.01
N GLU A 36 7.85 -5.44 -4.75
CA GLU A 36 6.64 -6.19 -4.38
C GLU A 36 6.82 -6.96 -3.06
N SER A 37 8.03 -7.44 -2.76
CA SER A 37 8.28 -8.17 -1.52
C SER A 37 8.32 -7.27 -0.29
N GLU A 38 8.74 -6.01 -0.44
CA GLU A 38 8.82 -5.04 0.65
C GLU A 38 7.48 -4.34 0.92
N GLN A 39 6.46 -4.52 0.07
CA GLN A 39 5.12 -3.99 0.33
C GLN A 39 4.46 -4.72 1.50
N ILE A 40 4.35 -4.02 2.62
CA ILE A 40 3.65 -4.52 3.81
C ILE A 40 2.21 -4.01 3.82
N ALA A 41 1.27 -4.95 3.95
CA ALA A 41 -0.14 -4.65 4.21
C ALA A 41 -0.44 -4.86 5.70
N HIS A 42 -1.19 -3.93 6.30
CA HIS A 42 -1.71 -4.12 7.65
C HIS A 42 -2.77 -5.23 7.67
N PRO A 43 -2.74 -6.14 8.66
CA PRO A 43 -3.76 -7.17 8.80
C PRO A 43 -5.14 -6.52 8.93
N TYR A 44 -6.11 -7.06 8.20
CA TYR A 44 -7.51 -6.70 8.34
C TYR A 44 -8.38 -7.95 8.26
N GLY A 45 -9.50 -7.91 8.99
CA GLY A 45 -10.51 -8.95 9.02
C GLY A 45 -11.71 -8.48 9.84
N PRO A 46 -12.92 -8.99 9.56
CA PRO A 46 -14.05 -8.80 10.47
C PRO A 46 -13.83 -9.60 11.76
N SER A 47 -14.61 -9.30 12.80
CA SER A 47 -14.62 -10.11 14.03
C SER A 47 -14.96 -11.58 13.73
N PHE A 48 -14.34 -12.52 14.46
CA PHE A 48 -14.55 -13.97 14.30
C PHE A 48 -16.00 -14.42 14.52
N VAL A 49 -16.76 -13.65 15.32
CA VAL A 49 -18.18 -13.90 15.62
C VAL A 49 -19.14 -13.09 14.74
N ALA A 50 -18.63 -12.33 13.77
CA ALA A 50 -19.45 -11.48 12.90
C ALA A 50 -20.53 -12.31 12.16
N GLY A 51 -21.79 -11.91 12.31
CA GLY A 51 -22.94 -12.60 11.72
C GLY A 51 -23.31 -13.94 12.36
N ARG A 52 -22.69 -14.29 13.50
CA ARG A 52 -22.94 -15.52 14.29
C ARG A 52 -23.40 -15.23 15.72
N GLN A 53 -23.57 -13.97 16.12
CA GLN A 53 -24.04 -13.56 17.45
C GLN A 53 -25.57 -13.67 17.60
N HIS A 54 -26.14 -14.78 17.13
CA HIS A 54 -27.57 -15.05 17.19
C HIS A 54 -27.80 -16.53 17.48
N SER A 55 -28.77 -16.82 18.32
CA SER A 55 -29.28 -18.18 18.49
C SER A 55 -30.16 -18.50 17.28
N ALA A 56 -29.58 -19.10 16.22
CA ALA A 56 -30.28 -19.46 14.99
C ALA A 56 -29.99 -20.91 14.58
N SER A 57 -28.72 -21.33 14.65
CA SER A 57 -28.33 -22.73 14.46
C SER A 57 -29.03 -23.64 15.46
N GLY A 58 -29.57 -24.76 14.99
CA GLY A 58 -30.17 -25.81 15.82
C GLY A 58 -31.55 -25.49 16.42
N ILE A 59 -32.12 -24.29 16.22
CA ILE A 59 -33.44 -23.95 16.77
C ILE A 59 -34.57 -24.52 15.91
N ILE A 60 -34.43 -24.46 14.59
CA ILE A 60 -35.41 -25.04 13.67
C ILE A 60 -35.20 -26.55 13.64
N ARG A 61 -36.28 -27.29 13.87
CA ARG A 61 -36.32 -28.73 13.63
C ARG A 61 -36.76 -29.01 12.19
N HIS A 62 -36.16 -30.01 11.57
CA HIS A 62 -36.53 -30.47 10.23
C HIS A 62 -37.36 -31.76 10.27
N ILE A 63 -38.23 -31.90 11.29
CA ILE A 63 -39.06 -33.10 11.54
C ILE A 63 -40.54 -32.74 11.36
N ARG A 64 -41.33 -33.61 10.70
CA ARG A 64 -42.76 -33.38 10.48
C ARG A 64 -43.57 -33.40 11.80
N HIS A 65 -44.63 -32.58 11.88
CA HIS A 65 -45.57 -32.52 13.02
C HIS A 65 -44.90 -32.37 14.41
N LYS A 66 -43.78 -31.65 14.48
CA LYS A 66 -43.11 -31.32 15.74
C LYS A 66 -43.11 -29.82 16.00
N TRP A 67 -43.14 -29.50 17.29
CA TRP A 67 -42.93 -28.14 17.78
C TRP A 67 -41.62 -27.54 17.24
N LYS A 68 -41.63 -26.25 16.86
CA LYS A 68 -40.50 -25.54 16.19
C LYS A 68 -40.04 -26.17 14.86
N SER A 69 -40.92 -26.93 14.20
CA SER A 69 -40.59 -27.46 12.87
C SER A 69 -40.70 -26.40 11.78
N GLY A 70 -39.69 -26.38 10.90
CA GLY A 70 -39.71 -25.64 9.64
C GLY A 70 -40.36 -26.41 8.48
N TYR A 71 -40.73 -27.69 8.67
CA TYR A 71 -41.36 -28.51 7.63
C TYR A 71 -42.82 -28.11 7.43
N GLY A 72 -43.28 -28.07 6.17
CA GLY A 72 -44.68 -27.77 5.82
C GLY A 72 -45.08 -26.29 5.93
N ARG A 73 -44.12 -25.37 6.10
CA ARG A 73 -44.37 -23.92 6.23
C ARG A 73 -44.08 -23.10 4.97
N GLY A 74 -43.74 -23.74 3.84
CA GLY A 74 -43.37 -23.03 2.60
C GLY A 74 -42.09 -22.18 2.71
N MET A 75 -41.21 -22.51 3.65
CA MET A 75 -40.01 -21.73 3.97
C MET A 75 -38.74 -22.53 3.68
N SER A 76 -37.67 -21.86 3.24
CA SER A 76 -36.34 -22.47 3.09
C SER A 76 -35.79 -23.01 4.42
N ARG A 77 -34.97 -24.08 4.34
CA ARG A 77 -34.34 -24.83 5.45
C ARG A 77 -33.10 -24.16 6.06
N ILE A 78 -32.84 -22.90 5.74
CA ILE A 78 -31.73 -22.11 6.30
C ILE A 78 -31.92 -21.90 7.82
N PRO A 79 -30.85 -21.82 8.64
CA PRO A 79 -30.92 -21.41 10.04
C PRO A 79 -31.68 -20.09 10.23
N ARG A 80 -32.57 -20.03 11.23
CA ARG A 80 -33.34 -18.82 11.51
C ARG A 80 -33.37 -18.51 13.00
N LYS A 81 -33.31 -17.22 13.31
CA LYS A 81 -33.56 -16.70 14.65
C LYS A 81 -35.05 -16.43 14.85
N ILE A 82 -35.54 -16.68 16.06
CA ILE A 82 -36.90 -16.36 16.47
C ILE A 82 -36.92 -14.93 17.00
N HIS A 83 -37.80 -14.09 16.45
CA HIS A 83 -38.01 -12.73 16.93
C HIS A 83 -39.17 -12.67 17.94
N TRP A 84 -40.27 -13.35 17.64
CA TRP A 84 -41.39 -13.48 18.56
C TRP A 84 -42.10 -14.82 18.35
N ARG A 85 -42.90 -15.22 19.35
CA ARG A 85 -43.70 -16.45 19.38
C ARG A 85 -45.09 -16.14 19.96
N ARG A 86 -46.15 -16.68 19.34
CA ARG A 86 -47.52 -16.72 19.88
C ARG A 86 -48.10 -18.12 19.65
N GLY A 87 -48.20 -18.91 20.72
CA GLY A 87 -48.57 -20.32 20.58
C GLY A 87 -47.61 -21.05 19.62
N THR A 88 -48.15 -21.73 18.61
CA THR A 88 -47.43 -22.46 17.54
C THR A 88 -46.97 -21.57 16.38
N GLN A 89 -47.33 -20.28 16.39
CA GLN A 89 -46.86 -19.30 15.41
C GLN A 89 -45.56 -18.66 15.89
N PHE A 90 -44.65 -18.48 14.94
CA PHE A 90 -43.31 -17.98 15.17
C PHE A 90 -42.94 -17.07 14.01
N TYR A 91 -42.34 -15.94 14.32
CA TYR A 91 -41.73 -15.09 13.30
C TYR A 91 -40.23 -15.34 13.23
N TRP A 92 -39.80 -15.89 12.09
CA TRP A 92 -38.44 -16.35 11.87
C TRP A 92 -37.74 -15.53 10.80
N ILE A 93 -36.54 -15.05 11.10
CA ILE A 93 -35.69 -14.39 10.11
C ILE A 93 -34.47 -15.26 9.85
N GLY A 94 -34.15 -15.47 8.57
CA GLY A 94 -32.93 -16.15 8.14
C GLY A 94 -31.70 -15.47 8.72
N ALA A 95 -30.80 -16.25 9.29
CA ALA A 95 -29.59 -15.75 9.93
C ALA A 95 -28.42 -16.69 9.63
N GLU A 96 -27.22 -16.29 10.09
CA GLU A 96 -25.99 -17.09 10.08
C GLU A 96 -25.38 -17.39 8.70
N VAL A 97 -26.18 -17.58 7.65
CA VAL A 97 -25.74 -17.92 6.30
C VAL A 97 -25.42 -16.67 5.47
N SER A 98 -24.44 -16.76 4.57
CA SER A 98 -23.99 -15.65 3.72
C SER A 98 -25.06 -15.04 2.82
N GLY A 99 -26.07 -15.83 2.43
CA GLY A 99 -27.21 -15.34 1.63
C GLY A 99 -28.26 -14.56 2.45
N THR A 100 -28.06 -14.39 3.76
CA THR A 100 -29.00 -13.68 4.63
C THR A 100 -28.46 -12.32 5.05
N ARG A 101 -29.35 -11.33 5.21
CA ARG A 101 -28.98 -10.02 5.75
C ARG A 101 -28.47 -10.18 7.19
N GLY A 102 -27.24 -9.75 7.43
CA GLY A 102 -26.60 -9.87 8.75
C GLY A 102 -26.09 -11.28 9.08
N GLY A 103 -26.10 -12.21 8.13
CA GLY A 103 -25.42 -13.50 8.26
C GLY A 103 -23.91 -13.39 8.09
N ARG A 104 -23.18 -14.49 8.35
CA ARG A 104 -21.71 -14.49 8.23
C ARG A 104 -21.29 -14.39 6.77
N ARG A 105 -20.18 -13.70 6.49
CA ARG A 105 -19.56 -13.74 5.17
C ARG A 105 -18.94 -15.12 4.92
N ALA A 106 -19.22 -15.71 3.76
CA ALA A 106 -18.52 -16.91 3.31
C ALA A 106 -17.06 -16.54 2.96
N HIS A 107 -16.10 -17.30 3.50
CA HIS A 107 -14.65 -17.08 3.29
C HIS A 107 -14.23 -15.61 3.48
N GLY A 108 -14.61 -15.01 4.62
CA GLY A 108 -14.16 -13.67 4.99
C GLY A 108 -12.64 -13.59 5.18
N PRO A 109 -12.03 -12.40 4.96
CA PRO A 109 -10.60 -12.22 5.14
C PRO A 109 -10.25 -12.46 6.61
N ARG A 110 -9.27 -13.33 6.87
CA ARG A 110 -8.75 -13.55 8.22
C ARG A 110 -7.47 -12.75 8.41
N PRO A 111 -7.23 -12.16 9.59
CA PRO A 111 -5.98 -11.45 9.86
C PRO A 111 -4.75 -12.29 9.50
N GLU A 112 -4.76 -13.60 9.79
CA GLU A 112 -3.63 -14.49 9.48
C GLU A 112 -3.36 -14.63 7.96
N GLY A 113 -4.41 -14.70 7.15
CA GLY A 113 -4.29 -14.90 5.69
C GLY A 113 -4.09 -13.60 4.90
N THR A 114 -4.36 -12.45 5.52
CA THR A 114 -4.24 -11.14 4.88
C THR A 114 -2.79 -10.63 4.87
N VAL A 115 -1.97 -11.04 5.84
CA VAL A 115 -0.56 -10.61 5.91
C VAL A 115 0.26 -11.45 4.94
N GLN A 116 0.59 -10.89 3.79
CA GLN A 116 1.49 -11.53 2.82
C GLN A 116 2.93 -11.07 3.08
N ILE A 117 3.70 -11.86 3.84
CA ILE A 117 5.14 -11.65 3.98
C ILE A 117 5.85 -12.46 2.89
N ARG A 118 6.27 -11.78 1.82
CA ARG A 118 7.08 -12.40 0.77
C ARG A 118 8.55 -12.35 1.18
N LYS A 119 9.18 -13.50 1.37
CA LYS A 119 10.61 -13.58 1.68
C LYS A 119 11.43 -13.45 0.40
N ILE A 120 12.55 -12.74 0.50
CA ILE A 120 13.50 -12.58 -0.60
C ILE A 120 14.92 -12.92 -0.16
N ASN A 121 15.72 -13.41 -1.10
CA ASN A 121 17.11 -13.76 -0.85
C ASN A 121 17.94 -12.51 -0.54
N LYS A 122 18.84 -12.60 0.44
CA LYS A 122 19.75 -11.50 0.81
C LYS A 122 20.59 -11.02 -0.37
N LYS A 123 21.02 -11.94 -1.26
CA LYS A 123 21.80 -11.61 -2.47
C LYS A 123 20.98 -10.81 -3.49
N GLU A 124 19.73 -11.22 -3.74
CA GLU A 124 18.81 -10.49 -4.63
C GLU A 124 18.54 -9.08 -4.10
N ARG A 125 18.30 -8.94 -2.78
CA ARG A 125 18.10 -7.64 -2.15
C ARG A 125 19.31 -6.71 -2.33
N LYS A 126 20.53 -7.22 -2.15
CA LYS A 126 21.76 -6.43 -2.38
C LYS A 126 21.88 -6.00 -3.85
N LEU A 127 21.62 -6.92 -4.78
CA LEU A 127 21.67 -6.63 -6.22
C LEU A 127 20.62 -5.59 -6.65
N ALA A 128 19.45 -5.62 -6.03
CA ALA A 128 18.39 -4.64 -6.24
C ALA A 128 18.84 -3.24 -5.80
N ILE A 129 19.44 -3.13 -4.61
CA ILE A 129 19.96 -1.85 -4.11
C ILE A 129 21.04 -1.30 -5.05
N PHE A 130 21.97 -2.13 -5.51
CA PHE A 130 22.99 -1.71 -6.48
C PHE A 130 22.37 -1.26 -7.81
N SER A 131 21.39 -1.99 -8.32
CA SER A 131 20.65 -1.63 -9.53
C SER A 131 19.88 -0.31 -9.37
N ALA A 132 19.28 -0.06 -8.19
CA ALA A 132 18.57 1.17 -7.90
C ALA A 132 19.51 2.38 -7.84
N ILE A 133 20.69 2.22 -7.22
CA ILE A 133 21.72 3.26 -7.16
C ILE A 133 22.32 3.53 -8.55
N ALA A 134 22.54 2.51 -9.37
CA ALA A 134 22.97 2.71 -10.76
C ALA A 134 21.91 3.47 -11.58
N ALA A 135 20.62 3.20 -11.35
CA ALA A 135 19.53 3.88 -12.04
C ALA A 135 19.43 5.38 -11.71
N THR A 136 19.92 5.85 -10.56
CA THR A 136 19.93 7.29 -10.24
C THR A 136 21.02 8.07 -11.00
N ALA A 137 22.05 7.40 -11.52
CA ALA A 137 23.08 8.01 -12.34
C ALA A 137 22.73 8.04 -13.85
N SER A 138 21.69 7.31 -14.27
CA SER A 138 21.24 7.29 -15.66
C SER A 138 20.21 8.39 -15.92
N SER A 139 20.55 9.36 -16.77
CA SER A 139 19.66 10.47 -17.13
C SER A 139 18.35 9.96 -17.76
N ASP A 140 18.43 8.98 -18.68
CA ASP A 140 17.27 8.43 -19.38
C ASP A 140 16.22 7.84 -18.43
N LYS A 141 16.67 7.11 -17.40
CA LYS A 141 15.77 6.49 -16.40
C LYS A 141 15.12 7.52 -15.48
N VAL A 142 15.84 8.60 -15.15
CA VAL A 142 15.32 9.69 -14.34
C VAL A 142 14.29 10.51 -15.12
N ILE A 143 14.61 10.88 -16.36
CA ILE A 143 13.69 11.60 -17.26
C ILE A 143 12.40 10.79 -17.46
N GLY A 144 12.51 9.49 -17.77
CA GLY A 144 11.33 8.63 -17.97
C GLY A 144 10.46 8.44 -16.72
N ARG A 145 10.99 8.66 -15.51
CA ARG A 145 10.22 8.62 -14.26
C ARG A 145 9.58 9.96 -13.93
N TYR A 146 10.25 11.05 -14.25
CA TYR A 146 9.84 12.41 -13.92
C TYR A 146 9.65 13.23 -15.19
N ASN A 147 8.58 12.94 -15.94
CA ASN A 147 8.25 13.60 -17.21
C ASN A 147 8.11 15.15 -17.13
N ARG A 148 8.06 15.73 -15.93
CA ARG A 148 8.01 17.19 -15.72
C ARG A 148 9.39 17.85 -15.69
N ILE A 149 10.45 17.07 -15.87
CA ILE A 149 11.81 17.51 -15.64
C ILE A 149 12.61 17.50 -16.93
N ASP A 150 12.24 18.39 -17.86
CA ASP A 150 13.00 18.62 -19.08
C ASP A 150 14.35 19.32 -18.80
N GLU A 151 14.45 20.04 -17.67
CA GLU A 151 15.65 20.80 -17.24
C GLU A 151 16.77 19.91 -16.62
N ILE A 152 16.55 18.61 -16.35
CA ILE A 152 17.62 17.72 -15.79
C ILE A 152 18.76 17.47 -16.79
N LYS A 153 18.55 17.68 -18.09
CA LYS A 153 19.59 17.45 -19.10
C LYS A 153 20.86 18.29 -18.85
N GLU A 154 20.76 19.39 -18.11
CA GLU A 154 21.89 20.27 -17.78
C GLU A 154 22.59 19.89 -16.47
N VAL A 155 21.98 19.05 -15.63
CA VAL A 155 22.53 18.65 -14.32
C VAL A 155 23.28 17.33 -14.45
N ALA A 156 24.58 17.35 -14.12
CA ALA A 156 25.40 16.14 -14.05
C ALA A 156 24.90 15.23 -12.91
N LEU A 157 24.13 14.19 -13.25
CA LEU A 157 23.75 13.13 -12.33
C LEU A 157 24.93 12.18 -12.10
N PRO A 158 25.14 11.66 -10.87
CA PRO A 158 24.47 11.96 -9.62
C PRO A 158 24.92 13.31 -9.00
N VAL A 159 23.98 14.04 -8.39
CA VAL A 159 24.24 15.31 -7.70
C VAL A 159 24.95 15.01 -6.37
N ILE A 160 26.19 15.50 -6.22
CA ILE A 160 26.97 15.42 -4.98
C ILE A 160 27.16 16.82 -4.42
N VAL A 161 26.79 17.01 -3.15
CA VAL A 161 26.86 18.30 -2.47
C VAL A 161 27.84 18.22 -1.30
N GLU A 162 28.47 19.35 -0.97
CA GLU A 162 29.34 19.50 0.19
C GLU A 162 28.63 19.17 1.53
N SER A 163 29.34 18.50 2.45
CA SER A 163 28.79 18.03 3.73
C SER A 163 28.19 19.14 4.61
N LYS A 164 28.63 20.39 4.44
CA LYS A 164 28.12 21.56 5.19
C LYS A 164 26.61 21.78 5.05
N ILE A 165 25.97 21.17 4.04
CA ILE A 165 24.52 21.24 3.85
C ILE A 165 23.72 20.67 5.04
N SER A 166 24.29 19.75 5.82
CA SER A 166 23.58 19.14 6.97
C SER A 166 23.38 20.08 8.15
N GLU A 167 24.18 21.15 8.24
CA GLU A 167 24.16 22.10 9.36
C GLU A 167 23.25 23.31 9.10
N LEU A 168 22.74 23.45 7.87
CA LEU A 168 21.94 24.60 7.46
C LEU A 168 20.54 24.58 8.08
N LYS A 169 20.02 25.79 8.37
CA LYS A 169 18.61 25.96 8.74
C LYS A 169 17.71 25.71 7.53
N THR A 170 16.46 25.33 7.79
CA THR A 170 15.47 25.01 6.74
C THR A 170 15.32 26.11 5.67
N LYS A 171 15.32 27.38 6.07
CA LYS A 171 15.23 28.52 5.15
C LYS A 171 16.44 28.61 4.21
N GLU A 172 17.64 28.44 4.76
CA GLU A 172 18.90 28.47 4.00
C GLU A 172 19.01 27.24 3.09
N LEU A 173 18.55 26.08 3.55
CA LEU A 173 18.52 24.85 2.79
C LEU A 173 17.60 24.95 1.56
N ILE A 174 16.41 25.56 1.69
CA ILE A 174 15.52 25.79 0.54
C ILE A 174 16.22 26.67 -0.50
N ASN A 175 16.81 27.79 -0.07
CA ASN A 175 17.54 28.69 -0.96
C ASN A 175 18.74 28.02 -1.63
N ALA A 176 19.44 27.13 -0.93
CA ALA A 176 20.56 26.38 -1.48
C ALA A 176 20.08 25.34 -2.52
N LEU A 177 18.99 24.63 -2.25
CA LEU A 177 18.41 23.69 -3.22
C LEU A 177 17.93 24.39 -4.48
N ASP A 178 17.29 25.55 -4.36
CA ASP A 178 16.85 26.35 -5.52
C ASP A 178 18.05 26.81 -6.38
N LYS A 179 19.22 27.05 -5.77
CA LYS A 179 20.45 27.39 -6.51
C LYS A 179 21.11 26.18 -7.17
N ILE A 180 21.07 25.00 -6.52
CA ILE A 180 21.72 23.78 -7.01
C ILE A 180 20.90 23.08 -8.09
N LEU A 181 19.59 23.00 -7.90
CA LEU A 181 18.66 22.27 -8.77
C LEU A 181 17.85 23.21 -9.68
N GLY A 182 17.94 24.53 -9.49
CA GLY A 182 17.17 25.50 -10.25
C GLY A 182 15.69 25.53 -9.86
N LYS A 183 14.82 25.87 -10.83
CA LYS A 183 13.34 25.85 -10.67
C LYS A 183 12.75 24.44 -10.62
N LEU A 184 13.59 23.41 -10.72
CA LEU A 184 13.14 22.03 -10.62
C LEU A 184 12.73 21.68 -9.19
N SER A 185 11.45 21.35 -9.05
CA SER A 185 11.02 20.16 -8.31
C SER A 185 10.82 20.22 -6.79
N ILE A 186 10.66 21.39 -6.17
CA ILE A 186 10.15 21.44 -4.76
C ILE A 186 8.63 21.64 -4.71
N GLN A 187 8.01 22.19 -5.77
CA GLN A 187 6.57 22.41 -5.80
C GLN A 187 5.82 21.12 -6.16
N LYS A 188 5.63 20.27 -5.16
CA LYS A 188 4.66 19.18 -5.25
C LYS A 188 3.26 19.76 -5.21
N GLU A 189 2.51 19.63 -6.29
CA GLU A 189 1.10 20.00 -6.29
C GLU A 189 0.35 19.08 -5.32
N LYS A 190 -0.33 19.71 -4.36
CA LYS A 190 -1.12 19.00 -3.36
C LYS A 190 -2.53 18.81 -3.88
N ASN A 191 -2.76 17.68 -4.54
CA ASN A 191 -4.07 17.34 -5.07
C ASN A 191 -4.87 16.46 -4.10
N TYR A 192 -6.20 16.56 -4.14
CA TYR A 192 -7.07 15.65 -3.37
C TYR A 192 -7.07 14.25 -4.01
N ARG A 193 -6.79 13.20 -3.22
CA ARG A 193 -6.78 11.80 -3.69
C ARG A 193 -8.17 11.37 -4.12
N SER A 194 -8.38 10.79 -5.30
CA SER A 194 -9.69 10.26 -5.69
C SER A 194 -10.16 9.05 -4.86
N GLY A 195 -11.48 8.87 -4.73
CA GLY A 195 -12.10 7.70 -4.09
C GLY A 195 -12.19 7.69 -2.57
N LYS A 196 -12.60 6.55 -1.99
CA LYS A 196 -12.85 6.36 -0.54
C LYS A 196 -11.57 6.42 0.31
N GLY A 197 -10.38 6.43 -0.30
CA GLY A 197 -9.11 6.61 0.39
C GLY A 197 -9.01 7.94 1.14
N LYS A 198 -9.74 8.98 0.70
CA LYS A 198 -9.82 10.27 1.39
C LYS A 198 -10.21 10.13 2.86
N LEU A 199 -11.17 9.25 3.14
CA LEU A 199 -11.72 8.99 4.48
C LEU A 199 -10.80 8.09 5.33
N ARG A 200 -9.79 7.46 4.73
CA ARG A 200 -8.88 6.51 5.39
C ARG A 200 -7.52 7.14 5.66
N ASN A 201 -7.52 8.38 6.18
CA ASN A 201 -6.31 9.16 6.49
C ASN A 201 -5.34 9.37 5.31
N ARG A 202 -5.86 9.30 4.07
CA ARG A 202 -5.08 9.48 2.83
C ARG A 202 -5.71 10.55 1.95
N LYS A 203 -5.97 11.73 2.52
CA LYS A 203 -6.71 12.82 1.86
C LYS A 203 -5.97 13.42 0.65
N TYR A 204 -4.67 13.61 0.76
CA TYR A 204 -3.86 14.30 -0.26
C TYR A 204 -2.97 13.31 -1.02
N LYS A 205 -2.82 13.53 -2.33
CA LYS A 205 -1.84 12.89 -3.20
C LYS A 205 -0.93 14.00 -3.71
N ASN A 206 0.36 13.86 -3.41
CA ASN A 206 1.37 14.75 -3.97
C ASN A 206 1.71 14.20 -5.36
N SER A 207 1.51 15.03 -6.39
CA SER A 207 1.94 14.72 -7.75
C SER A 207 3.23 15.42 -8.08
#